data_AF-A0A154NYX4-F1
#
_entry.id   AF-A0A154NYX4-F1
#
_cell.length_a   1.000
_cell.length_b   1.000
_cell.length_c   1.000
_cell.angle_alpha   90.00
_cell.angle_beta   90.00
_cell.angle_gamma   90.00
#
_symmetry.space_group_name_H-M   'P 1'
#
loop_
_entity.id
_entity.type
_entity.pdbx_description
1 polymer ?
#
loop_
_entity_poly.entity_id
_entity_poly.type
_entity_poly.pdbx_seq_one_letter_code
_entity_poly.pdbx_strand_id
1 'polypeptide(L)'
;MENIENMIKLLHMREIVCEKQFAEKEKKQIEEYNNLMKTLQTIKDERNECKQTVSKDLQRITTYKHSIYNLCINNSENPPALPISHEHHRQTISFLSETIDFINGIQNIYRDYDNTINKNINSIDVINKIISCNNSVGNEIFRTKSLMSAIKTLQCNISMMQEY
;
A
#
# COMPACT_ATOMS: atom_id res chain seq x y z
N MET A 1 0.78 -32.26 -45.60
CA MET A 1 0.39 -30.84 -45.65
C MET A 1 -0.75 -30.55 -44.69
N GLU A 2 -1.88 -31.26 -44.77
CA GLU A 2 -3.08 -31.04 -43.95
C GLU A 2 -2.86 -31.03 -42.41
N ASN A 3 -1.99 -31.91 -41.90
CA ASN A 3 -1.65 -31.94 -40.46
C ASN A 3 -0.85 -30.71 -39.98
N ILE A 4 0.00 -30.14 -40.83
CA ILE A 4 0.81 -28.96 -40.51
C ILE A 4 -0.09 -27.71 -40.51
N GLU A 5 -1.03 -27.66 -41.44
CA GLU A 5 -1.98 -26.55 -41.58
C GLU A 5 -2.99 -26.51 -40.42
N ASN A 6 -3.45 -27.67 -39.98
CA ASN A 6 -4.26 -27.80 -38.75
C ASN A 6 -3.48 -27.40 -37.49
N MET A 7 -2.20 -27.78 -37.41
CA MET A 7 -1.33 -27.36 -36.30
C MET A 7 -1.15 -25.83 -36.27
N ILE A 8 -0.95 -25.18 -37.43
CA ILE A 8 -0.84 -23.72 -37.54
C ILE A 8 -2.14 -23.03 -37.09
N LYS A 9 -3.31 -23.53 -37.50
CA LYS A 9 -4.61 -23.00 -37.06
C LYS A 9 -4.80 -23.11 -35.55
N LEU A 10 -4.41 -24.24 -34.94
CA LEU A 10 -4.48 -24.43 -33.50
C LEU A 10 -3.55 -23.49 -32.74
N LEU A 11 -2.34 -23.23 -33.28
CA LEU A 11 -1.40 -22.27 -32.68
C LEU A 11 -1.93 -20.85 -32.73
N HIS A 12 -2.48 -20.38 -33.86
CA HIS A 12 -3.10 -19.05 -33.94
C HIS A 12 -4.34 -18.92 -33.03
N MET A 13 -5.19 -19.94 -32.93
CA MET A 13 -6.30 -19.91 -31.97
C MET A 13 -5.81 -19.80 -30.53
N ARG A 14 -4.76 -20.55 -30.18
CA ARG A 14 -4.18 -20.49 -28.84
C ARG A 14 -3.56 -19.13 -28.54
N GLU A 15 -2.88 -18.53 -29.52
CA GLU A 15 -2.32 -17.18 -29.41
C GLU A 15 -3.40 -16.15 -29.09
N ILE A 16 -4.49 -16.12 -29.88
CA ILE A 16 -5.63 -15.20 -29.67
C ILE A 16 -6.27 -15.39 -28.28
N VAL A 17 -6.46 -16.63 -27.84
CA VAL A 17 -7.03 -16.93 -26.52
C VAL A 17 -6.10 -16.45 -25.41
N CYS A 18 -4.79 -16.71 -25.54
CA CYS A 18 -3.79 -16.25 -24.57
C CYS A 18 -3.75 -14.73 -24.49
N GLU A 19 -3.67 -14.03 -25.62
CA GLU A 19 -3.64 -12.56 -25.67
C GLU A 19 -4.85 -11.95 -24.97
N LYS A 20 -6.05 -12.47 -25.25
CA LYS A 20 -7.28 -12.00 -24.59
C LYS A 20 -7.24 -12.22 -23.08
N GLN A 21 -6.79 -13.40 -22.64
CA GLN A 21 -6.67 -13.72 -21.21
C GLN A 21 -5.63 -12.84 -20.50
N PHE A 22 -4.51 -12.53 -21.16
CA PHE A 22 -3.49 -11.63 -20.61
C PHE A 22 -4.03 -10.20 -20.48
N ALA A 23 -4.69 -9.67 -21.53
CA ALA A 23 -5.27 -8.33 -21.50
C ALA A 23 -6.36 -8.20 -20.40
N GLU A 24 -7.20 -9.22 -20.21
CA GLU A 24 -8.21 -9.22 -19.15
C GLU A 24 -7.59 -9.26 -17.75
N LYS A 25 -6.53 -10.05 -17.54
CA LYS A 25 -5.81 -10.12 -16.26
C LYS A 25 -5.08 -8.82 -15.95
N GLU A 26 -4.41 -8.25 -16.95
CA GLU A 26 -3.72 -6.96 -16.82
C GLU A 26 -4.69 -5.85 -16.44
N LYS A 27 -5.85 -5.79 -17.09
CA LYS A 27 -6.90 -4.82 -16.74
C LYS A 27 -7.36 -4.95 -15.29
N LYS A 28 -7.59 -6.17 -14.81
CA LYS A 28 -7.98 -6.43 -13.40
C LYS A 28 -6.89 -5.98 -12.43
N GLN A 29 -5.63 -6.32 -12.70
CA GLN A 29 -4.50 -5.92 -11.85
C GLN A 29 -4.34 -4.40 -11.78
N ILE A 30 -4.49 -3.70 -12.91
CA ILE A 30 -4.43 -2.23 -12.96
C ILE A 30 -5.58 -1.64 -12.12
N GLU A 31 -6.78 -2.20 -12.21
CA GLU A 31 -7.93 -1.74 -11.43
C GLU A 31 -7.72 -1.96 -9.92
N GLU A 32 -7.27 -3.15 -9.52
CA GLU A 32 -6.93 -3.46 -8.12
C GLU A 32 -5.84 -2.52 -7.57
N TYR A 33 -4.78 -2.30 -8.35
CA TYR A 33 -3.71 -1.39 -7.98
C TYR A 33 -4.20 0.06 -7.80
N ASN A 34 -5.03 0.54 -8.73
CA ASN A 34 -5.62 1.88 -8.64
C ASN A 34 -6.52 2.04 -7.40
N ASN A 35 -7.31 1.02 -7.07
CA ASN A 35 -8.16 1.03 -5.88
C ASN A 35 -7.32 1.02 -4.59
N LEU A 36 -6.24 0.23 -4.56
CA LEU A 36 -5.31 0.22 -3.44
C LEU A 36 -4.65 1.59 -3.26
N MET A 37 -4.18 2.20 -4.35
CA MET A 37 -3.53 3.51 -4.30
C MET A 37 -4.48 4.61 -3.82
N LYS A 38 -5.74 4.59 -4.27
CA LYS A 38 -6.78 5.49 -3.75
C LYS A 38 -7.02 5.31 -2.25
N THR A 39 -7.15 4.06 -1.80
CA THR A 39 -7.37 3.74 -0.38
C THR A 39 -6.21 4.23 0.48
N LEU A 40 -4.97 4.00 0.04
CA LEU A 40 -3.77 4.50 0.71
C LEU A 40 -3.75 6.03 0.80
N GLN A 41 -4.16 6.71 -0.27
CA GLN A 41 -4.23 8.16 -0.28
C GLN A 41 -5.29 8.67 0.70
N THR A 42 -6.49 8.08 0.71
CA THR A 42 -7.55 8.43 1.68
C THR A 42 -7.09 8.25 3.11
N ILE A 43 -6.48 7.11 3.46
CA ILE A 43 -5.96 6.86 4.82
C ILE A 43 -4.89 7.89 5.20
N LYS A 44 -4.03 8.27 4.25
CA LYS A 44 -3.00 9.29 4.48
C LYS A 44 -3.61 10.66 4.76
N ASP A 45 -4.67 11.02 4.04
CA ASP A 45 -5.36 12.29 4.21
C ASP A 45 -6.12 12.33 5.55
N GLU A 46 -6.86 11.28 5.90
CA GLU A 46 -7.53 11.14 7.21
C GLU A 46 -6.53 11.21 8.37
N ARG A 47 -5.37 10.55 8.24
CA ARG A 47 -4.28 10.63 9.22
C ARG A 47 -3.80 12.07 9.39
N ASN A 48 -3.61 12.81 8.29
CA ASN A 48 -3.12 14.18 8.33
C ASN A 48 -4.15 15.11 8.97
N GLU A 49 -5.43 14.94 8.66
CA GLU A 49 -6.52 15.68 9.28
C GLU A 49 -6.57 15.41 10.79
N CYS A 50 -6.55 14.14 11.20
CA CYS A 50 -6.51 13.75 12.60
C CYS A 50 -5.31 14.38 13.33
N LYS A 51 -4.11 14.34 12.72
CA LYS A 51 -2.91 14.98 13.26
C LYS A 51 -3.11 16.49 13.46
N GLN A 52 -3.71 17.19 12.49
CA GLN A 52 -3.96 18.62 12.61
C GLN A 52 -4.96 18.94 13.72
N THR A 53 -6.04 18.16 13.84
CA THR A 53 -7.04 18.32 14.90
C THR A 53 -6.42 18.10 16.27
N VAL A 54 -5.73 16.99 16.48
CA VAL A 54 -5.02 16.71 17.73
C VAL A 54 -4.01 17.82 18.06
N SER A 55 -3.26 18.30 17.06
CA SER A 55 -2.30 19.39 17.29
C SER A 55 -2.98 20.69 17.73
N LYS A 56 -4.13 21.05 17.15
CA LYS A 56 -4.89 22.24 17.54
C LYS A 56 -5.44 22.11 18.95
N ASP A 57 -5.97 20.94 19.31
CA ASP A 57 -6.51 20.67 20.63
C ASP A 57 -5.42 20.72 21.71
N LEU A 58 -4.26 20.11 21.43
CA LEU A 58 -3.10 20.19 22.32
C LEU A 58 -2.60 21.63 22.49
N GLN A 59 -2.57 22.41 21.41
CA GLN A 59 -2.20 23.82 21.48
C GLN A 59 -3.19 24.59 22.35
N ARG A 60 -4.49 24.35 22.20
CA ARG A 60 -5.54 24.96 23.03
C ARG A 60 -5.36 24.61 24.51
N ILE A 61 -5.16 23.33 24.84
CA ILE A 61 -4.89 22.88 26.22
C ILE A 61 -3.65 23.58 26.78
N THR A 62 -2.58 23.67 25.97
CA THR A 62 -1.33 24.34 26.36
C THR A 62 -1.54 25.82 26.65
N THR A 63 -2.32 26.52 25.82
CA THR A 63 -2.66 27.93 26.03
C THR A 63 -3.39 28.13 27.35
N TYR A 64 -4.30 27.23 27.72
CA TYR A 64 -5.08 27.32 28.95
C TYR A 64 -4.48 26.57 30.15
N LYS A 65 -3.22 26.12 30.06
CA LYS A 65 -2.61 25.25 31.09
C LYS A 65 -2.69 25.81 32.51
N HIS A 66 -2.50 27.13 32.67
CA HIS A 66 -2.52 27.77 33.99
C HIS A 66 -3.93 27.88 34.55
N SER A 67 -4.92 28.14 33.69
CA SER A 67 -6.33 28.14 34.09
C SER A 67 -6.78 26.74 34.51
N ILE A 68 -6.37 25.71 33.77
CA ILE A 68 -6.62 24.31 34.11
C ILE A 68 -5.93 23.93 35.42
N TYR A 69 -4.65 24.29 35.58
CA TYR A 69 -3.87 24.04 36.81
C TYR A 69 -4.52 24.70 38.04
N ASN A 70 -4.89 25.97 37.92
CA ASN A 70 -5.57 26.71 38.99
C ASN A 70 -6.93 26.09 39.33
N LEU A 71 -7.66 25.60 38.32
CA LEU A 71 -8.91 24.85 38.50
C LEU A 71 -8.71 23.54 39.26
N CYS A 72 -7.61 22.84 39.01
CA CYS A 72 -7.31 21.56 39.66
C CYS A 72 -6.76 21.73 41.10
N ILE A 73 -6.09 22.84 41.43
CA ILE A 73 -5.37 23.01 42.71
C ILE A 73 -6.08 23.91 43.71
N ASN A 74 -6.78 24.96 43.28
CA ASN A 74 -7.29 26.00 44.19
C ASN A 74 -8.57 25.62 44.97
N ASN A 75 -8.98 24.35 44.98
CA ASN A 75 -10.14 23.90 45.75
C ASN A 75 -9.79 23.22 47.08
N SER A 76 -8.52 23.18 47.50
CA SER A 76 -8.18 22.60 48.81
C SER A 76 -8.55 23.51 49.98
N GLU A 77 -8.33 24.84 49.90
CA GLU A 77 -8.62 25.78 51.00
C GLU A 77 -8.85 27.22 50.45
N ASN A 78 -10.09 27.57 50.10
CA ASN A 78 -10.61 28.95 49.82
C ASN A 78 -9.73 29.94 49.00
N PRO A 79 -10.02 30.16 47.70
CA PRO A 79 -10.05 31.52 47.14
C PRO A 79 -11.18 31.72 46.10
N PRO A 80 -11.44 32.93 45.55
CA PRO A 80 -12.75 33.34 45.04
C PRO A 80 -13.16 32.49 43.84
N ALA A 81 -14.10 31.59 44.07
CA ALA A 81 -14.52 30.59 43.13
C ALA A 81 -15.11 31.26 41.88
N LEU A 82 -14.49 31.01 40.72
CA LEU A 82 -15.27 30.98 39.48
C LEU A 82 -16.39 29.95 39.71
N PRO A 83 -17.66 30.27 39.42
CA PRO A 83 -18.80 29.41 39.71
C PRO A 83 -18.83 28.25 38.71
N ILE A 84 -17.88 27.34 38.85
CA ILE A 84 -17.76 26.16 38.01
C ILE A 84 -18.38 25.02 38.81
N SER A 85 -19.40 24.39 38.22
CA SER A 85 -20.09 23.26 38.82
C SER A 85 -19.09 22.15 39.21
N HIS A 86 -19.31 21.53 40.37
CA HIS A 86 -18.55 20.34 40.79
C HIS A 86 -18.50 19.24 39.71
N GLU A 87 -19.55 19.14 38.89
CA GLU A 87 -19.61 18.19 37.78
C GLU A 87 -18.55 18.50 36.71
N HIS A 88 -18.42 19.75 36.29
CA HIS A 88 -17.41 20.15 35.30
C HIS A 88 -15.98 19.99 35.83
N HIS A 89 -15.79 20.21 37.14
CA HIS A 89 -14.50 19.96 37.79
C HIS A 89 -14.14 18.47 37.75
N ARG A 90 -15.07 17.59 38.13
CA ARG A 90 -14.87 16.13 38.10
C ARG A 90 -14.59 15.63 36.68
N GLN A 91 -15.34 16.12 35.69
CA GLN A 91 -15.13 15.79 34.28
C GLN A 91 -13.74 16.21 33.80
N THR A 92 -13.27 17.39 34.19
CA THR A 92 -11.92 17.88 33.82
C THR A 92 -10.82 17.01 34.41
N ILE A 93 -10.96 16.59 35.68
CA ILE A 93 -10.01 15.69 36.32
C ILE A 93 -10.00 14.31 35.63
N SER A 94 -11.18 13.74 35.35
CA SER A 94 -11.30 12.46 34.63
C SER A 94 -10.62 12.53 33.26
N PHE A 95 -10.93 13.56 32.47
CA PHE A 95 -10.36 13.78 31.16
C PHE A 95 -8.82 13.87 31.19
N LEU A 96 -8.25 14.61 32.14
CA LEU A 96 -6.80 14.73 32.27
C LEU A 96 -6.15 13.41 32.68
N SER A 97 -6.76 12.67 33.61
CA SER A 97 -6.27 11.34 34.02
C SER A 97 -6.28 10.36 32.85
N GLU A 98 -7.41 10.27 32.14
CA GLU A 98 -7.56 9.40 30.96
C GLU A 98 -6.60 9.79 29.83
N THR A 99 -6.35 11.09 29.64
CA THR A 99 -5.38 11.58 28.65
C THR A 99 -3.95 11.19 29.03
N ILE A 100 -3.58 11.26 30.31
CA ILE A 100 -2.27 10.81 30.81
C ILE A 100 -2.11 9.31 30.58
N ASP A 101 -3.13 8.51 30.93
CA ASP A 101 -3.11 7.07 30.73
C ASP A 101 -2.99 6.71 29.24
N PHE A 102 -3.70 7.43 28.37
CA PHE A 102 -3.60 7.27 26.92
C PHE A 102 -2.18 7.59 26.40
N ILE A 103 -1.57 8.71 26.83
CA ILE A 103 -0.20 9.09 26.43
C ILE A 103 0.82 8.04 26.90
N ASN A 104 0.68 7.55 28.13
CA ASN A 104 1.53 6.49 28.66
C ASN A 104 1.34 5.16 27.89
N GLY A 105 0.11 4.88 27.44
CA GLY A 105 -0.19 3.76 26.56
C GLY A 105 0.48 3.87 25.18
N ILE A 106 0.56 5.08 24.61
CA ILE A 106 1.21 5.32 23.32
C ILE A 106 2.71 4.96 23.35
N GLN A 107 3.42 5.24 24.45
CA GLN A 107 4.85 4.86 24.56
C GLN A 107 5.07 3.36 24.38
N ASN A 108 4.13 2.52 24.86
CA ASN A 108 4.20 1.07 24.68
C ASN A 108 3.95 0.67 23.21
N ILE A 109 3.03 1.35 22.52
CA ILE A 109 2.73 1.10 21.10
C ILE A 109 3.94 1.40 20.21
N TYR A 110 4.67 2.49 20.44
CA TYR A 110 5.88 2.81 19.68
C TYR A 110 7.00 1.77 19.89
N ARG A 111 7.13 1.23 21.11
CA ARG A 111 8.10 0.16 21.41
C ARG A 111 7.80 -1.13 20.64
N ASP A 112 6.51 -1.44 20.47
CA ASP A 112 6.08 -2.64 19.73
C ASP A 112 6.18 -2.42 18.21
N TYR A 113 5.93 -1.21 17.72
CA TYR A 113 6.11 -0.85 16.30
C TYR A 113 7.57 -0.99 15.84
N ASP A 114 8.55 -0.50 16.62
CA ASP A 114 9.98 -0.66 16.31
C ASP A 114 10.41 -2.15 16.27
N ASN A 115 9.86 -2.98 17.14
CA ASN A 115 10.11 -4.42 17.12
C ASN A 115 9.48 -5.13 15.90
N THR A 116 8.42 -4.55 15.32
CA THR A 116 7.73 -5.13 14.15
C THR A 116 8.39 -4.74 12.84
N ILE A 117 9.03 -3.55 12.76
CA ILE A 117 9.86 -3.14 11.61
C ILE A 117 11.05 -4.10 11.38
N ASN A 118 11.54 -4.75 12.44
CA ASN A 118 12.57 -5.79 12.33
C ASN A 118 12.12 -7.07 11.59
N LYS A 119 10.82 -7.25 11.33
CA LYS A 119 10.33 -8.23 10.33
C LYS A 119 10.26 -7.56 8.95
N ASN A 120 11.44 -7.16 8.49
CA ASN A 120 11.64 -6.49 7.22
C ASN A 120 11.27 -7.44 6.06
N ILE A 121 10.11 -7.25 5.43
CA ILE A 121 9.92 -7.74 4.06
C ILE A 121 10.92 -6.94 3.24
N ASN A 122 12.08 -7.55 3.00
CA ASN A 122 13.19 -6.93 2.32
C ASN A 122 12.77 -6.57 0.90
N SER A 123 12.39 -5.31 0.69
CA SER A 123 11.97 -4.77 -0.60
C SER A 123 13.04 -4.98 -1.67
N ILE A 124 14.32 -5.04 -1.28
CA ILE A 124 15.44 -5.37 -2.17
C ILE A 124 15.33 -6.81 -2.68
N ASP A 125 14.92 -7.77 -1.85
CA ASP A 125 14.74 -9.16 -2.28
C ASP A 125 13.57 -9.31 -3.27
N VAL A 126 12.50 -8.54 -3.07
CA VAL A 126 11.37 -8.50 -4.02
C VAL A 126 11.82 -7.89 -5.35
N ILE A 127 12.54 -6.77 -5.31
CA ILE A 127 13.09 -6.12 -6.51
C ILE A 127 14.04 -7.06 -7.26
N ASN A 128 14.95 -7.74 -6.54
CA ASN A 128 15.89 -8.68 -7.14
C ASN A 128 15.19 -9.86 -7.81
N LYS A 129 14.12 -10.39 -7.19
CA LYS A 129 13.28 -11.44 -7.80
C LYS A 129 12.58 -10.96 -9.06
N ILE A 130 12.07 -9.73 -9.07
CA ILE A 130 11.44 -9.12 -10.25
C ILE A 130 12.48 -8.97 -11.38
N ILE A 131 13.67 -8.45 -11.09
CA ILE A 131 14.76 -8.31 -12.06
C ILE A 131 15.16 -9.68 -12.64
N SER A 132 15.35 -10.68 -11.78
CA SER A 132 15.72 -12.04 -12.19
C SER A 132 14.64 -12.67 -13.09
N CYS A 133 13.37 -12.53 -12.72
CA CYS A 133 12.24 -12.99 -13.53
C CYS A 133 12.21 -12.30 -14.90
N ASN A 134 12.35 -10.97 -14.93
CA ASN A 134 12.34 -10.20 -16.17
C ASN A 134 13.48 -10.62 -17.12
N ASN A 135 14.68 -10.85 -16.58
CA ASN A 135 15.81 -11.33 -17.37
C ASN A 135 15.57 -12.74 -17.93
N SER A 136 14.98 -13.64 -17.12
CA SER A 136 14.66 -15.00 -17.57
C SER A 136 13.61 -15.00 -18.68
N VAL A 137 12.55 -14.20 -18.54
CA VAL A 137 11.50 -14.04 -19.56
C VAL A 137 12.08 -13.42 -20.84
N GLY A 138 12.92 -12.38 -20.71
CA GLY A 138 13.59 -11.74 -21.84
C GLY A 138 14.45 -12.72 -22.65
N ASN A 139 15.21 -13.59 -21.98
CA ASN A 139 16.02 -14.61 -22.63
C ASN A 139 15.17 -15.65 -23.40
N GLU A 140 14.07 -16.11 -22.81
CA GLU A 140 13.15 -17.05 -23.47
C GLU A 140 12.43 -16.41 -24.68
N ILE A 141 12.06 -15.13 -24.59
CA ILE A 141 11.51 -14.37 -25.73
C ILE A 141 12.53 -14.29 -26.86
N PHE A 142 13.79 -13.95 -26.55
CA PHE A 142 14.86 -13.88 -27.55
C PHE A 142 15.10 -15.23 -28.23
N ARG A 143 15.14 -16.31 -27.44
CA ARG A 143 15.27 -17.68 -27.94
C ARG A 143 14.12 -18.06 -28.87
N THR A 144 12.89 -17.75 -28.47
CA THR A 144 11.68 -18.02 -29.26
C THR A 144 11.69 -17.25 -30.58
N LYS A 145 12.06 -15.95 -30.57
CA LYS A 145 12.22 -15.15 -31.80
C LYS A 145 13.25 -15.74 -32.75
N SER A 146 14.36 -16.23 -32.21
CA SER A 146 15.43 -16.86 -33.00
C SER A 146 14.95 -18.15 -33.67
N LEU A 147 14.21 -18.99 -32.94
CA LEU A 147 13.59 -20.20 -33.49
C LEU A 147 12.54 -19.88 -34.57
N MET A 148 11.68 -18.88 -34.35
CA MET A 148 10.71 -18.45 -35.38
C MET A 148 11.39 -17.96 -36.65
N SER A 149 12.51 -17.23 -36.53
CA SER A 149 13.30 -16.78 -37.67
C SER A 149 13.88 -17.98 -38.44
N ALA A 150 14.44 -18.95 -37.74
CA ALA A 150 14.94 -20.18 -38.35
C ALA A 150 13.85 -20.97 -39.09
N ILE A 151 12.65 -21.08 -38.50
CA ILE A 151 11.49 -21.72 -39.13
C ILE A 151 11.07 -20.98 -40.40
N LYS A 152 11.01 -19.63 -40.37
CA LYS A 152 10.70 -18.82 -41.55
C LYS A 152 11.71 -19.04 -42.68
N THR A 153 13.01 -19.07 -42.36
CA THR A 153 14.05 -19.36 -43.36
C THR A 153 13.88 -20.74 -43.96
N LEU A 154 13.57 -21.75 -43.13
CA LEU A 154 13.33 -23.11 -43.61
C LEU A 154 12.11 -23.18 -44.53
N GLN A 155 11.05 -22.46 -44.18
CA GLN A 155 9.84 -22.34 -44.99
C GLN A 155 10.15 -21.70 -46.35
N CYS A 156 10.90 -20.59 -46.40
CA CYS A 156 11.34 -19.98 -47.66
C CYS A 156 12.15 -20.95 -48.53
N ASN A 157 13.08 -21.71 -47.94
CA ASN A 157 13.89 -22.67 -48.67
C ASN A 157 13.05 -23.81 -49.27
N ILE A 158 12.05 -24.30 -48.52
CA ILE A 158 11.10 -25.30 -49.02
C ILE A 158 10.28 -24.75 -50.18
N SER A 159 9.78 -23.51 -50.07
CA SER A 159 9.03 -22.86 -51.14
C SER A 159 9.86 -22.75 -52.43
N MET A 160 11.13 -22.35 -52.32
CA MET A 160 12.02 -22.24 -53.49
C MET A 160 12.35 -23.61 -54.12
N MET A 161 12.34 -24.70 -53.35
CA MET A 161 12.53 -26.05 -53.87
C MET A 161 11.27 -26.65 -54.51
N GLN A 162 10.08 -26.07 -54.27
CA GLN A 162 8.81 -26.49 -54.88
C GLN A 162 8.51 -25.74 -56.19
N GLU A 163 9.25 -24.66 -56.51
CA GLU A 163 9.14 -23.89 -57.76
C GLU A 163 10.06 -24.41 -58.89
N TYR A 164 10.87 -25.44 -58.62
CA TYR A 164 11.66 -26.20 -59.60
C TYR A 164 11.02 -27.56 -59.90
#